data_AF-A0A9N9PLI8-F1
#
_entry.id   AF-A0A9N9PLI8-F1
#
_cell.length_a   1.000
_cell.length_b   1.000
_cell.length_c   1.000
_cell.angle_alpha   90.00
_cell.angle_beta   90.00
_cell.angle_gamma   90.00
#
_symmetry.space_group_name_H-M   'P 1'
#
loop_
_entity.id
_entity.type
_entity.pdbx_description
1 polymer ?
#
loop_
_entity_poly.entity_id
_entity_poly.type
_entity_poly.pdbx_seq_one_letter_code
_entity_poly.pdbx_strand_id
1 'polypeptide(L)'
;LTVEQAFFRSFDHIIRQQLDLVWHRVGQKTKVLIGDLTMLRKLLTYLVSYDCVTFHSFLETILASQTPSSTLNQEQQSPWIFMDSGNTIFSVAKRKDKETDKLWHPPGIVPVLEELPKWGLLAEIVNEIELEIES
;
A
#
# COMPACT_ATOMS: atom_id res chain seq x y z
N LEU A 1 -5.63 23.02 -0.81
CA LEU A 1 -4.91 21.73 -0.88
C LEU A 1 -5.74 20.81 -1.76
N THR A 2 -5.40 20.66 -3.05
CA THR A 2 -6.13 19.75 -3.95
C THR A 2 -5.57 18.32 -3.81
N VAL A 3 -6.39 17.31 -4.11
CA VAL A 3 -5.98 15.89 -4.02
C VAL A 3 -4.78 15.60 -4.93
N GLU A 4 -4.72 16.26 -6.09
CA GLU A 4 -3.57 16.20 -7.01
C GLU A 4 -2.26 16.63 -6.37
N GLN A 5 -2.30 17.67 -5.53
CA GLN A 5 -1.12 18.13 -4.80
C GLN A 5 -0.63 17.10 -3.78
N ALA A 6 -1.52 16.24 -3.27
CA ALA A 6 -1.17 15.17 -2.35
C ALA A 6 -0.44 14.00 -3.01
N PHE A 7 -0.40 13.90 -4.34
CA PHE A 7 0.37 12.86 -5.03
C PHE A 7 1.84 13.22 -5.23
N PHE A 8 2.21 14.50 -5.18
CA PHE A 8 3.60 14.90 -5.38
C PHE A 8 4.49 14.47 -4.21
N ARG A 9 5.72 14.02 -4.52
CA ARG A 9 6.75 13.69 -3.51
C ARG A 9 7.10 14.88 -2.60
N SER A 10 6.94 16.11 -3.11
CA SER A 10 7.13 17.34 -2.34
C SER A 10 6.05 17.56 -1.29
N PHE A 11 4.92 16.87 -1.35
CA PHE A 11 3.82 17.08 -0.42
C PHE A 11 4.23 16.79 1.02
N ASP A 12 4.89 15.65 1.29
CA ASP A 12 5.37 15.33 2.65
C ASP A 12 6.35 16.37 3.15
N HIS A 13 7.21 16.88 2.27
CA HIS A 13 8.18 17.90 2.59
C HIS A 13 7.50 19.22 2.96
N ILE A 14 6.54 19.67 2.15
CA ILE A 14 5.77 20.91 2.38
C ILE A 14 4.96 20.79 3.67
N ILE A 15 4.26 19.67 3.88
CA ILE A 15 3.46 19.43 5.08
C ILE A 15 4.34 19.42 6.32
N ARG A 16 5.49 18.74 6.29
CA ARG A 16 6.46 18.77 7.41
C ARG A 16 6.96 20.18 7.68
N GLN A 17 7.38 20.91 6.66
CA GLN A 17 7.92 22.27 6.81
C GLN A 17 6.89 23.24 7.41
N GLN A 18 5.62 23.14 6.99
CA GLN A 18 4.53 23.97 7.52
C GLN A 18 4.15 23.57 8.95
N LEU A 19 4.17 22.27 9.26
CA LEU A 19 3.80 21.76 10.57
C LEU A 19 4.90 21.88 11.61
N ASP A 20 6.18 21.94 11.21
CA ASP A 20 7.32 22.04 12.13
C ASP A 20 7.23 23.33 12.96
N LEU A 21 6.81 24.43 12.32
CA LEU A 21 6.61 25.74 12.95
C LEU A 21 5.55 25.73 14.07
N VAL A 22 4.57 24.82 13.99
CA VAL A 22 3.46 24.72 14.94
C VAL A 22 3.39 23.36 15.64
N TRP A 23 4.44 22.54 15.54
CA TRP A 23 4.42 21.13 15.95
C TRP A 23 4.06 20.92 17.42
N HIS A 24 4.46 21.86 18.27
CA HIS A 24 4.17 21.89 19.70
C HIS A 24 2.70 22.20 20.01
N ARG A 25 1.96 22.82 19.08
CA ARG A 25 0.53 23.16 19.21
C ARG A 25 -0.40 22.13 18.58
N VAL A 26 0.15 21.22 17.78
CA VAL A 26 -0.61 20.17 17.10
C VAL A 26 -0.91 19.03 18.08
N GLY A 27 -2.19 18.68 18.22
CA GLY A 27 -2.63 17.58 19.07
C GLY A 27 -2.12 16.22 18.58
N GLN A 28 -2.00 15.25 19.50
CA GLN A 28 -1.45 13.92 19.22
C GLN A 28 -2.20 13.19 18.09
N LYS A 29 -3.53 13.32 18.03
CA LYS A 29 -4.36 12.73 16.97
C LYS A 29 -3.98 13.21 15.57
N THR A 30 -3.70 14.50 15.43
CA THR A 30 -3.30 15.09 14.15
C THR A 30 -1.90 14.60 13.75
N LYS A 31 -0.98 14.44 14.71
CA LYS A 31 0.35 13.87 14.46
C LYS A 31 0.28 12.43 13.94
N VAL A 32 -0.62 11.61 14.49
CA VAL A 32 -0.89 10.25 13.98
C VAL A 32 -1.42 10.32 12.54
N LEU A 33 -2.39 11.19 12.26
CA LEU A 33 -2.95 11.34 10.91
C LEU A 33 -1.90 11.75 9.85
N ILE A 34 -0.95 12.59 10.22
CA ILE A 34 0.18 12.98 9.34
C ILE A 34 1.11 11.78 9.09
N GLY A 35 1.36 10.96 10.13
CA GLY A 35 2.09 9.71 10.01
C GLY A 35 1.39 8.71 9.08
N ASP A 36 0.08 8.56 9.25
CA ASP A 36 -0.78 7.71 8.42
C ASP A 36 -0.77 8.16 6.96
N LEU A 37 -0.85 9.46 6.71
CA LEU A 37 -0.79 10.03 5.37
C LEU A 37 0.56 9.76 4.70
N THR A 38 1.65 9.86 5.46
CA THR A 38 3.00 9.48 4.99
C THR A 38 3.04 7.99 4.62
N MET A 39 2.43 7.13 5.45
CA MET A 39 2.37 5.68 5.24
C MET A 39 1.55 5.32 3.99
N LEU A 40 0.36 5.92 3.81
CA LEU A 40 -0.50 5.72 2.64
C LEU A 40 0.20 6.10 1.33
N ARG A 41 0.99 7.18 1.33
CA ARG A 41 1.77 7.57 0.13
C ARG A 41 2.88 6.58 -0.18
N LYS A 42 3.53 6.03 0.86
CA LYS A 42 4.49 4.93 0.67
C LYS A 42 3.80 3.70 0.11
N LEU A 43 2.62 3.33 0.62
CA LEU A 43 1.82 2.22 0.10
C LEU A 43 1.47 2.40 -1.39
N LEU A 44 1.10 3.60 -1.82
CA LEU A 44 0.86 3.88 -3.24
C LEU A 44 2.12 3.68 -4.10
N THR A 45 3.28 4.15 -3.60
CA THR A 45 4.56 3.98 -4.30
C THR A 45 4.96 2.50 -4.38
N TYR A 46 4.72 1.76 -3.29
CA TYR A 46 5.02 0.34 -3.15
C TYR A 46 4.11 -0.53 -4.02
N LEU A 47 2.84 -0.18 -4.17
CA LEU A 47 1.91 -0.88 -5.07
C LEU A 47 2.40 -0.87 -6.52
N VAL A 48 3.03 0.23 -6.95
CA VAL A 48 3.55 0.36 -8.32
C VAL A 48 4.95 -0.25 -8.44
N SER A 49 5.71 -0.36 -7.35
CA SER A 49 7.14 -0.74 -7.38
C SER A 49 7.39 -2.21 -7.03
N TYR A 50 6.66 -2.78 -6.06
CA TYR A 50 6.84 -4.14 -5.56
C TYR A 50 5.90 -5.15 -6.22
N ASP A 51 6.33 -6.41 -6.27
CA ASP A 51 5.51 -7.56 -6.63
C ASP A 51 4.39 -7.80 -5.61
N CYS A 52 3.36 -8.53 -6.05
CA CYS A 52 2.15 -8.75 -5.26
C CYS A 52 2.40 -9.50 -3.95
N VAL A 53 3.42 -10.37 -3.89
CA VAL A 53 3.76 -11.14 -2.69
C VAL A 53 4.48 -10.26 -1.68
N THR A 54 5.50 -9.50 -2.11
CA THR A 54 6.21 -8.55 -1.24
C THR A 54 5.27 -7.47 -0.72
N PHE A 55 4.37 -6.94 -1.56
CA PHE A 55 3.37 -5.97 -1.13
C PHE A 55 2.40 -6.56 -0.10
N HIS A 56 1.95 -7.81 -0.28
CA HIS A 56 1.09 -8.51 0.68
C HIS A 56 1.80 -8.71 2.03
N SER A 57 3.05 -9.19 2.02
CA SER A 57 3.87 -9.36 3.23
C SER A 57 4.07 -8.04 3.99
N PHE A 58 4.25 -6.93 3.27
CA PHE A 58 4.33 -5.60 3.86
C PHE A 58 3.02 -5.18 4.54
N LEU A 59 1.87 -5.45 3.92
CA LEU A 59 0.55 -5.19 4.51
C LEU A 59 0.32 -6.03 5.78
N GLU A 60 0.67 -7.31 5.75
CA GLU A 60 0.58 -8.20 6.93
C GLU A 60 1.51 -7.71 8.06
N THR A 61 2.70 -7.21 7.73
CA THR A 61 3.61 -6.60 8.71
C THR A 61 3.00 -5.37 9.37
N ILE A 62 2.35 -4.49 8.58
CA ILE A 62 1.61 -3.35 9.12
C ILE A 62 0.49 -3.84 10.03
N LEU A 63 -0.32 -4.81 9.61
CA LEU A 63 -1.43 -5.34 10.42
C LEU A 63 -0.93 -5.95 11.74
N ALA A 64 0.17 -6.70 11.70
CA ALA A 64 0.80 -7.29 12.87
C ALA A 64 1.31 -6.22 13.86
N SER A 65 1.88 -5.12 13.35
CA SER A 65 2.35 -4.01 14.19
C SER A 65 1.22 -3.26 14.91
N GLN A 66 0.01 -3.30 14.35
CA GLN A 66 -1.16 -2.58 14.86
C GLN A 66 -2.07 -3.47 15.71
N THR A 67 -1.80 -4.78 15.74
CA THR A 67 -2.46 -5.74 16.62
C THR A 67 -2.02 -5.46 18.05
N PRO A 68 -2.96 -5.17 18.98
CA PRO A 68 -2.61 -4.71 20.31
C PRO A 68 -2.06 -5.88 21.16
N SER A 69 -0.74 -6.02 21.20
CA SER A 69 -0.05 -6.90 22.14
C SER A 69 -0.01 -6.33 23.57
N SER A 70 -0.35 -5.05 23.75
CA SER A 70 -0.28 -4.31 25.02
C SER A 70 -1.19 -3.08 25.01
N THR A 71 -1.71 -2.70 26.17
CA THR A 71 -2.64 -1.57 26.37
C THR A 71 -2.06 -0.20 25.99
N LEU A 72 -0.72 -0.06 25.98
CA LEU A 72 -0.02 1.18 25.62
C LEU A 72 -0.05 1.48 24.12
N ASN A 73 -0.23 0.47 23.26
CA ASN A 73 -0.22 0.66 21.80
C ASN A 73 -1.58 1.09 21.24
N GLN A 74 -2.63 1.09 22.07
CA GLN A 74 -4.00 1.37 21.64
C GLN A 74 -4.17 2.83 21.18
N GLU A 75 -3.42 3.77 21.76
CA GLU A 75 -3.46 5.19 21.39
C GLU A 75 -2.66 5.53 20.12
N GLN A 76 -1.80 4.61 19.66
CA GLN A 76 -0.99 4.78 18.44
C GLN A 76 -1.57 4.04 17.23
N GLN A 77 -2.74 3.40 17.39
CA GLN A 77 -3.39 2.71 16.28
C GLN A 77 -3.80 3.70 15.20
N SER A 78 -3.34 3.43 13.99
CA SER A 78 -3.69 4.18 12.78
C SER A 78 -5.16 3.94 12.43
N PRO A 79 -6.04 4.94 12.57
CA PRO A 79 -7.47 4.74 12.42
C PRO A 79 -7.87 4.28 11.02
N TRP A 80 -7.09 4.63 9.99
CA TRP A 80 -7.39 4.29 8.59
C TRP A 80 -7.42 2.79 8.31
N ILE A 81 -6.68 1.99 9.09
CA ILE A 81 -6.60 0.53 8.92
C ILE A 81 -7.95 -0.12 9.22
N PHE A 82 -8.67 0.43 10.21
CA PHE A 82 -9.96 -0.09 10.66
C PHE A 82 -11.17 0.54 9.92
N MET A 83 -10.92 1.52 9.05
CA MET A 83 -11.97 2.09 8.20
C MET A 83 -12.36 1.11 7.08
N ASP A 84 -13.55 1.26 6.52
CA ASP A 84 -14.07 0.41 5.44
C ASP A 84 -13.14 0.34 4.23
N SER A 85 -12.49 1.47 3.90
CA SER A 85 -11.48 1.54 2.84
C SER A 85 -10.23 0.73 3.17
N GLY A 86 -9.77 0.76 4.44
CA GLY A 86 -8.67 -0.08 4.91
C GLY A 86 -9.02 -1.56 4.81
N ASN A 87 -10.18 -1.96 5.35
CA ASN A 87 -10.68 -3.33 5.27
C ASN A 87 -10.79 -3.84 3.82
N THR A 88 -11.16 -2.97 2.88
CA THR A 88 -11.19 -3.29 1.44
C THR A 88 -9.79 -3.60 0.90
N ILE A 89 -8.78 -2.79 1.25
CA ILE A 89 -7.38 -3.03 0.83
C ILE A 89 -6.87 -4.38 1.38
N PHE A 90 -7.09 -4.65 2.68
CA PHE A 90 -6.64 -5.90 3.30
C PHE A 90 -7.40 -7.12 2.76
N SER A 91 -8.70 -7.01 2.49
CA SER A 91 -9.49 -8.11 1.92
C SER A 91 -9.12 -8.41 0.47
N VAL A 92 -8.86 -7.38 -0.34
CA VAL A 92 -8.37 -7.55 -1.72
C VAL A 92 -6.96 -8.13 -1.75
N ALA A 93 -6.08 -7.68 -0.86
CA ALA A 93 -4.72 -8.25 -0.75
C ALA A 93 -4.75 -9.71 -0.29
N LYS A 94 -5.63 -10.06 0.66
CA LYS A 94 -5.80 -11.41 1.21
C LYS A 94 -6.46 -12.40 0.25
N ARG A 95 -7.25 -11.91 -0.73
CA ARG A 95 -7.78 -12.73 -1.84
C ARG A 95 -6.69 -13.40 -2.67
N LYS A 96 -5.42 -13.00 -2.51
CA LYS A 96 -4.30 -13.65 -3.19
C LYS A 96 -3.74 -14.88 -2.46
N ASP A 97 -4.15 -15.19 -1.22
CA ASP A 97 -3.47 -16.25 -0.45
C ASP A 97 -4.32 -17.09 0.51
N LYS A 98 -5.65 -16.89 0.59
CA LYS A 98 -6.48 -17.77 1.44
C LYS A 98 -7.53 -18.53 0.65
N GLU A 99 -7.32 -19.83 0.70
CA GLU A 99 -8.14 -21.02 0.50
C GLU A 99 -9.53 -20.97 1.18
N THR A 100 -10.16 -19.80 1.23
CA THR A 100 -11.51 -19.56 1.73
C THR A 100 -12.37 -18.96 0.63
N ASP A 101 -12.49 -19.67 -0.47
CA ASP A 101 -13.71 -19.57 -1.27
C ASP A 101 -14.06 -20.89 -1.97
N LYS A 102 -14.17 -21.97 -1.19
CA LYS A 102 -14.88 -23.18 -1.66
C LYS A 102 -16.38 -22.90 -1.99
N LEU A 103 -16.83 -21.65 -1.93
CA LEU A 103 -18.19 -21.19 -2.24
C LEU A 103 -18.29 -20.29 -3.49
N TRP A 104 -17.20 -19.67 -3.98
CA TRP A 104 -17.26 -18.75 -5.13
C TRP A 104 -16.52 -19.24 -6.39
N HIS A 105 -15.55 -20.16 -6.27
CA HIS A 105 -14.89 -20.70 -7.46
C HIS A 105 -15.52 -22.04 -7.88
N PRO A 106 -15.97 -22.19 -9.14
CA PRO A 106 -16.25 -23.50 -9.72
C PRO A 106 -15.10 -24.49 -9.46
N PRO A 107 -15.39 -25.77 -9.15
CA PRO A 107 -14.36 -26.78 -8.96
C PRO A 107 -13.48 -26.87 -10.22
N GLY A 108 -12.16 -26.72 -10.04
CA GLY A 108 -11.16 -26.76 -11.12
C GLY A 108 -10.43 -25.44 -11.41
N ILE A 109 -10.79 -24.34 -10.73
CA ILE A 109 -10.09 -23.05 -10.89
C ILE A 109 -8.92 -22.97 -9.91
N VAL A 110 -7.70 -22.92 -10.45
CA VAL A 110 -6.46 -22.68 -9.70
C VAL A 110 -6.17 -21.17 -9.73
N PRO A 111 -6.11 -20.49 -8.57
CA PRO A 111 -5.71 -19.08 -8.55
C PRO A 111 -4.25 -18.96 -8.98
N VAL A 112 -4.00 -18.14 -10.01
CA VAL A 112 -2.65 -17.82 -10.50
C VAL A 112 -2.29 -16.42 -10.02
N LEU A 113 -1.04 -16.24 -9.61
CA LEU A 113 -0.49 -14.94 -9.24
C LEU A 113 -0.53 -14.00 -10.46
N GLU A 114 -1.22 -12.88 -10.30
CA GLU A 114 -1.25 -11.81 -11.30
C GLU A 114 0.10 -11.08 -11.32
N GLU A 115 0.72 -11.04 -12.50
CA GLU A 115 1.90 -10.22 -12.78
C GLU A 115 1.54 -8.74 -12.82
N LEU A 116 2.48 -7.85 -12.44
CA LEU A 116 2.21 -6.42 -12.56
C LEU A 116 2.05 -6.04 -14.04
N PRO A 117 1.05 -5.22 -14.39
CA PRO A 117 0.68 -4.95 -15.79
C PRO A 117 1.80 -4.26 -16.60
N LYS A 118 2.77 -3.64 -15.92
CA LYS A 118 3.95 -3.02 -16.55
C LYS A 118 4.97 -4.03 -17.11
N TRP A 119 5.00 -5.27 -16.62
CA TRP A 119 6.01 -6.26 -17.02
C TRP A 119 5.72 -6.84 -18.41
N GLY A 120 4.46 -6.99 -18.79
CA GLY A 120 4.09 -7.43 -20.15
C GLY A 120 4.62 -6.45 -21.21
N LEU A 121 4.36 -5.16 -21.01
CA LEU A 121 4.87 -4.12 -21.91
C LEU A 121 6.40 -4.05 -21.93
N LEU A 122 7.06 -4.20 -20.77
CA LEU A 122 8.52 -4.22 -20.72
C LEU A 122 9.09 -5.42 -21.48
N ALA A 123 8.46 -6.60 -21.37
CA ALA A 123 8.88 -7.80 -22.09
C ALA A 123 8.74 -7.64 -23.61
N GLU A 124 7.66 -7.01 -24.08
CA GLU A 124 7.48 -6.68 -25.49
C GLU A 124 8.61 -5.77 -26.01
N ILE A 125 8.92 -4.70 -25.27
CA ILE A 125 10.00 -3.75 -25.62
C ILE A 125 11.37 -4.44 -25.62
N VAL A 126 11.66 -5.28 -24.62
CA VAL A 126 12.94 -6.01 -24.56
C VAL A 126 13.08 -6.96 -25.75
N ASN A 127 12.01 -7.67 -26.11
CA ASN A 127 12.01 -8.57 -27.26
C ASN A 127 12.18 -7.83 -28.60
N GLU A 128 11.59 -6.64 -28.74
CA GLU A 128 11.80 -5.77 -29.90
C GLU A 128 13.29 -5.37 -30.03
N ILE A 129 13.93 -4.97 -28.93
CA ILE A 129 15.35 -4.60 -28.91
C ILE A 129 16.25 -5.80 -29.26
N GLU A 130 15.95 -6.99 -28.73
CA GLU A 130 16.72 -8.21 -29.05
C GLU A 130 16.65 -8.54 -30.54
N LEU A 131 15.46 -8.42 -31.15
CA LEU A 131 15.26 -8.64 -32.59
C LEU A 131 15.98 -7.59 -33.45
N GLU A 132 16.06 -6.32 -33.02
CA GLU A 132 16.84 -5.29 -33.71
C GLU A 132 18.36 -5.54 -33.63
N ILE A 133 18.85 -6.07 -32.51
CA ILE A 133 20.28 -6.38 -32.33
C ILE A 133 20.71 -7.59 -33.16
N GLU A 134 19.81 -8.55 -33.37
CA GLU A 134 20.06 -9.76 -34.17
C GLU A 134 19.93 -9.54 -35.70
N SER A 135 19.39 -8.39 -36.15
CA SER A 135 19.22 -8.03 -37.56
C SER A 135 20.41 -7.27 -38.15
#